data_AF-A0A662UZY1-F1
#
_entry.id   AF-A0A662UZY1-F1
#
_cell.length_a   1.000
_cell.length_b   1.000
_cell.length_c   1.000
_cell.angle_alpha   90.00
_cell.angle_beta   90.00
_cell.angle_gamma   90.00
#
_symmetry.space_group_name_H-M   'P 1'
#
loop_
_entity.id
_entity.type
_entity.pdbx_description
1 polymer ?
#
loop_
_entity_poly.entity_id
_entity_poly.type
_entity_poly.pdbx_seq_one_letter_code
_entity_poly.pdbx_strand_id
1 'polypeptide(L)'
;MTEKPMLRNQLVMVLTKKPWLMPILYQVYSYGEIEYGELKQLLGVKSPLLKRALWWLIKYGLIARYDNKFRISNNYRNILEEIFLYKCIIRNRYVFKIGATFIVTIVRKARISAYTIPAQLVKELSNLEVNVGASFTAKDLINTLGIPSKLAYRVVKTHEILKQCST
;
A
#
# COMPACT_ATOMS: atom_id res chain seq x y z
N MET A 1 11.25 -26.75 -8.07
CA MET A 1 11.09 -25.88 -6.88
C MET A 1 11.56 -24.44 -7.15
N THR A 2 10.99 -23.75 -8.15
CA THR A 2 11.48 -22.44 -8.64
C THR A 2 10.38 -21.40 -8.87
N GLU A 3 9.11 -21.76 -8.64
CA GLU A 3 7.97 -20.93 -9.03
C GLU A 3 7.65 -19.82 -8.01
N LYS A 4 7.81 -20.08 -6.70
CA LYS A 4 7.49 -19.12 -5.64
C LYS A 4 8.33 -17.82 -5.72
N PRO A 5 9.66 -17.85 -5.93
CA PRO A 5 10.45 -16.62 -6.11
C PRO A 5 10.04 -15.81 -7.33
N MET A 6 9.70 -16.47 -8.45
CA MET A 6 9.30 -15.82 -9.68
C MET A 6 7.95 -15.09 -9.53
N LEU A 7 6.95 -15.76 -8.95
CA LEU A 7 5.65 -15.16 -8.66
C LEU A 7 5.75 -13.97 -7.69
N ARG A 8 6.60 -14.09 -6.66
CA ARG A 8 6.85 -12.99 -5.71
C ARG A 8 7.45 -11.79 -6.42
N ASN A 9 8.48 -12.00 -7.26
CA ASN A 9 9.12 -10.92 -8.00
C ASN A 9 8.15 -10.25 -8.98
N GLN A 10 7.31 -11.04 -9.66
CA GLN A 10 6.25 -10.52 -10.53
C GLN A 10 5.25 -9.65 -9.74
N LEU A 11 4.76 -10.14 -8.60
CA LEU A 11 3.84 -9.39 -7.74
C LEU A 11 4.47 -8.07 -7.27
N VAL A 12 5.69 -8.11 -6.72
CA VAL A 12 6.40 -6.90 -6.27
C VAL A 12 6.57 -5.93 -7.43
N MET A 13 6.96 -6.40 -8.61
CA MET A 13 7.10 -5.56 -9.80
C MET A 13 5.78 -4.86 -10.19
N VAL A 14 4.66 -5.60 -10.17
CA VAL A 14 3.33 -5.03 -10.45
C VAL A 14 2.97 -3.96 -9.42
N LEU A 15 3.19 -4.24 -8.13
CA LEU A 15 2.85 -3.34 -7.03
C LEU A 15 3.77 -2.10 -6.99
N THR A 16 5.03 -2.22 -7.41
CA THR A 16 5.94 -1.08 -7.54
C THR A 16 5.57 -0.21 -8.76
N LYS A 17 5.19 -0.82 -9.88
CA LYS A 17 4.77 -0.08 -11.10
C LYS A 17 3.37 0.53 -10.99
N LYS A 18 2.47 -0.11 -10.25
CA LYS A 18 1.07 0.33 -10.06
C LYS A 18 0.66 0.25 -8.58
N PRO A 19 1.29 1.04 -7.70
CA PRO A 19 1.04 0.98 -6.27
C PRO A 19 -0.40 1.35 -5.89
N TRP A 20 -1.09 2.12 -6.74
CA TRP A 20 -2.50 2.46 -6.56
C TRP A 20 -3.46 1.26 -6.62
N LEU A 21 -3.02 0.08 -7.07
CA LEU A 21 -3.80 -1.15 -7.05
C LEU A 21 -3.87 -1.79 -5.66
N MET A 22 -2.94 -1.45 -4.75
CA MET A 22 -2.81 -2.08 -3.43
C MET A 22 -4.10 -2.07 -2.60
N PRO A 23 -4.84 -0.95 -2.46
CA PRO A 23 -6.08 -0.95 -1.69
C PRO A 23 -7.12 -1.92 -2.23
N ILE A 24 -7.26 -2.00 -3.56
CA ILE A 24 -8.24 -2.91 -4.18
C ILE A 24 -7.82 -4.36 -3.95
N LEU A 25 -6.54 -4.67 -4.19
CA LEU A 25 -6.02 -6.03 -4.00
C LEU A 25 -6.15 -6.48 -2.54
N TYR A 26 -5.86 -5.59 -1.59
CA TYR A 26 -6.03 -5.86 -0.17
C TYR A 26 -7.48 -6.13 0.21
N GLN A 27 -8.44 -5.37 -0.31
CA GLN A 27 -9.86 -5.62 -0.02
C GLN A 27 -10.31 -6.98 -0.58
N VAL A 28 -9.94 -7.32 -1.81
CA VAL A 28 -10.24 -8.66 -2.38
C VAL A 28 -9.61 -9.77 -1.54
N TYR A 29 -8.35 -9.59 -1.10
CA TYR A 29 -7.68 -10.55 -0.21
C TYR A 29 -8.40 -10.71 1.13
N SER A 30 -8.77 -9.59 1.77
CA SER A 30 -9.29 -9.58 3.14
C SER A 30 -10.67 -10.20 3.26
N TYR A 31 -11.50 -10.06 2.22
CA TYR A 31 -12.85 -10.64 2.17
C TYR A 31 -12.85 -12.07 1.63
N GLY A 32 -11.76 -12.53 1.01
CA GLY A 32 -11.66 -13.84 0.35
C GLY A 32 -12.36 -13.86 -1.01
N GLU A 33 -13.67 -13.63 -1.02
CA GLU A 33 -14.49 -13.45 -2.21
C GLU A 33 -15.37 -12.20 -2.04
N ILE A 34 -15.42 -11.32 -3.05
CA ILE A 34 -16.17 -10.07 -2.94
C ILE A 34 -16.83 -9.66 -4.26
N GLU A 35 -18.03 -9.12 -4.19
CA GLU A 35 -18.73 -8.59 -5.35
C GLU A 35 -18.26 -7.19 -5.74
N TYR A 36 -18.54 -6.81 -6.99
CA TYR A 36 -18.24 -5.46 -7.49
C TYR A 36 -18.90 -4.34 -6.65
N GLY A 37 -20.17 -4.54 -6.26
CA GLY A 37 -20.96 -3.55 -5.52
C GLY A 37 -20.38 -3.29 -4.13
N GLU A 38 -20.08 -4.37 -3.40
CA GLU A 38 -19.47 -4.34 -2.07
C GLU A 38 -18.11 -3.65 -2.12
N LEU A 39 -17.24 -4.06 -3.05
CA LEU A 39 -15.92 -3.49 -3.22
C LEU A 39 -15.97 -1.99 -3.53
N LYS A 40 -16.96 -1.55 -4.33
CA LYS A 40 -17.19 -0.14 -4.63
C LYS A 40 -17.62 0.64 -3.39
N GLN A 41 -18.51 0.06 -2.57
CA GLN A 41 -19.00 0.67 -1.34
C GLN A 41 -17.87 0.83 -0.31
N LEU A 42 -17.09 -0.23 -0.07
CA LEU A 42 -15.99 -0.23 0.89
C LEU A 42 -14.90 0.80 0.54
N LEU A 43 -14.55 0.90 -0.75
CA LEU A 43 -13.51 1.81 -1.19
C LEU A 43 -14.02 3.24 -1.43
N GLY A 44 -15.33 3.42 -1.61
CA GLY A 44 -15.94 4.72 -1.91
C GLY A 44 -15.48 5.34 -3.23
N VAL A 45 -15.07 4.53 -4.22
CA VAL A 45 -14.51 4.99 -5.50
C VAL A 45 -15.52 5.00 -6.64
N LYS A 46 -15.27 5.83 -7.67
CA LYS A 46 -16.08 5.87 -8.90
C LYS A 46 -15.94 4.57 -9.69
N SER A 47 -17.04 4.14 -10.32
CA SER A 47 -17.09 2.90 -11.11
C SER A 47 -15.98 2.76 -12.16
N PRO A 48 -15.66 3.78 -12.99
CA PRO A 48 -14.60 3.64 -14.00
C PRO A 48 -13.22 3.35 -13.39
N LEU A 49 -12.93 3.90 -12.21
CA LEU A 49 -11.66 3.67 -11.51
C LEU A 49 -11.59 2.23 -11.01
N LEU A 50 -12.67 1.74 -10.39
CA LEU A 50 -12.71 0.37 -9.89
C LEU A 50 -12.65 -0.66 -11.02
N LYS A 51 -13.43 -0.47 -12.09
CA LYS A 51 -13.38 -1.33 -13.29
C LYS A 51 -11.97 -1.42 -13.86
N ARG A 52 -11.27 -0.27 -13.96
CA ARG A 52 -9.88 -0.22 -14.43
C ARG A 52 -8.92 -0.95 -13.48
N ALA A 53 -9.11 -0.82 -12.16
CA ALA A 53 -8.30 -1.52 -11.17
C ALA A 53 -8.47 -3.04 -11.31
N LEU A 54 -9.71 -3.52 -11.32
CA LEU A 54 -10.05 -4.92 -11.47
C LEU A 54 -9.53 -5.49 -12.79
N TRP A 55 -9.67 -4.76 -13.90
CA TRP A 55 -9.11 -5.17 -15.19
C TRP A 55 -7.59 -5.38 -15.12
N TRP A 56 -6.85 -4.48 -14.49
CA TRP A 56 -5.40 -4.66 -14.31
C TRP A 56 -5.07 -5.85 -13.43
N LEU A 57 -5.77 -6.02 -12.31
CA LEU A 57 -5.54 -7.14 -11.40
C LEU A 57 -5.82 -8.49 -12.06
N ILE A 58 -6.89 -8.58 -12.86
CA ILE A 58 -7.20 -9.77 -13.68
C ILE A 58 -6.15 -9.98 -14.76
N LYS A 59 -5.76 -8.92 -15.47
CA LYS A 59 -4.73 -8.99 -16.53
C LYS A 59 -3.38 -9.48 -16.01
N TYR A 60 -3.03 -9.16 -14.77
CA TYR A 60 -1.81 -9.67 -14.12
C TYR A 60 -1.99 -11.03 -13.44
N GLY A 61 -3.17 -11.63 -13.51
CA GLY A 61 -3.48 -12.90 -12.88
C GLY A 61 -3.48 -12.86 -11.36
N LEU A 62 -3.55 -11.68 -10.73
CA LEU A 62 -3.55 -11.54 -9.27
C LEU A 62 -4.90 -11.90 -8.65
N ILE A 63 -5.98 -11.67 -9.41
CA ILE A 63 -7.35 -12.04 -9.03
C ILE A 63 -8.03 -12.77 -10.18
N ALA A 64 -9.03 -13.58 -9.86
CA ALA A 64 -9.93 -14.22 -10.79
C ALA A 64 -11.38 -13.75 -10.54
N ARG A 65 -12.22 -13.78 -11.59
CA ARG A 65 -13.66 -13.56 -11.49
C ARG A 65 -14.39 -14.90 -11.53
N TYR A 66 -15.31 -15.13 -10.61
CA TYR A 66 -16.13 -16.34 -10.49
C TYR A 66 -17.54 -15.96 -10.04
N ASP A 67 -18.59 -16.34 -10.76
CA ASP A 67 -20.00 -16.08 -10.41
C ASP A 67 -20.26 -14.65 -9.88
N ASN A 68 -19.79 -13.64 -10.62
CA ASN A 68 -19.84 -12.20 -10.28
C ASN A 68 -19.01 -11.72 -9.07
N LYS A 69 -18.30 -12.61 -8.40
CA LYS A 69 -17.34 -12.31 -7.34
C LYS A 69 -15.90 -12.25 -7.88
N PHE A 70 -15.05 -11.58 -7.12
CA PHE A 70 -13.60 -11.53 -7.32
C PHE A 70 -12.91 -12.21 -6.15
N ARG A 71 -11.88 -13.01 -6.44
CA ARG A 71 -11.05 -13.67 -5.43
C ARG A 71 -9.58 -13.63 -5.82
N ILE A 72 -8.70 -13.74 -4.83
CA ILE A 72 -7.26 -13.88 -5.07
C ILE A 72 -6.98 -15.19 -5.80
N SER A 73 -6.12 -15.13 -6.81
CA SER A 73 -5.64 -16.34 -7.48
C SER A 73 -4.81 -17.21 -6.50
N ASN A 74 -5.06 -18.52 -6.48
CA ASN A 74 -4.45 -19.45 -5.52
C ASN A 74 -2.92 -19.31 -5.42
N ASN A 75 -2.24 -19.09 -6.55
CA ASN A 75 -0.78 -18.97 -6.63
C ASN A 75 -0.21 -17.76 -5.87
N TYR A 76 -1.03 -16.74 -5.57
CA TYR A 76 -0.59 -15.52 -4.90
C TYR A 76 -1.04 -15.41 -3.44
N ARG A 77 -1.91 -16.31 -2.95
CA ARG A 77 -2.52 -16.16 -1.61
C ARG A 77 -1.48 -16.10 -0.49
N ASN A 78 -0.58 -17.07 -0.44
CA ASN A 78 0.47 -17.14 0.60
C ASN A 78 1.47 -15.97 0.48
N ILE A 79 1.74 -15.50 -0.74
CA ILE A 79 2.65 -14.36 -0.96
C ILE A 79 2.01 -13.05 -0.50
N LEU A 80 0.71 -12.88 -0.76
CA LEU A 80 -0.05 -11.72 -0.34
C LEU A 80 -0.25 -11.70 1.17
N GLU A 81 -0.44 -12.86 1.81
CA GLU A 81 -0.44 -12.98 3.26
C GLU A 81 0.84 -12.41 3.86
N GLU A 82 2.02 -12.86 3.40
CA GLU A 82 3.32 -12.33 3.84
C GLU A 82 3.44 -10.80 3.66
N ILE A 83 2.97 -10.26 2.52
CA ILE A 83 3.02 -8.82 2.23
C ILE A 83 2.06 -8.02 3.12
N PHE A 84 0.87 -8.56 3.39
CA PHE A 84 -0.17 -7.89 4.16
C PHE A 84 -0.03 -8.09 5.68
N LEU A 85 0.95 -8.86 6.15
CA LEU A 85 1.34 -8.91 7.57
C LEU A 85 1.74 -7.51 8.07
N TYR A 86 2.59 -6.81 7.32
CA TYR A 86 3.12 -5.50 7.70
C TYR A 86 2.34 -4.37 7.04
N LYS A 87 1.11 -4.15 7.52
CA LYS A 87 0.20 -3.12 7.04
C LYS A 87 -0.23 -2.16 8.15
N CYS A 88 -0.57 -0.93 7.75
CA CYS A 88 -1.23 0.05 8.57
C CYS A 88 -2.32 0.72 7.74
N ILE A 89 -3.57 0.60 8.16
CA ILE A 89 -4.73 1.11 7.41
C ILE A 89 -5.54 2.00 8.33
N ILE A 90 -5.59 3.29 8.01
CA ILE A 90 -6.35 4.30 8.76
C ILE A 90 -7.27 5.03 7.79
N ARG A 91 -8.58 4.83 7.96
CA ARG A 91 -9.63 5.40 7.10
C ARG A 91 -9.38 5.08 5.62
N ASN A 92 -8.98 6.08 4.83
CA ASN A 92 -8.73 5.95 3.40
C ASN A 92 -7.23 5.89 3.04
N ARG A 93 -6.36 5.70 4.04
CA ARG A 93 -4.91 5.64 3.89
C ARG A 93 -4.44 4.22 4.17
N TYR A 94 -3.66 3.68 3.24
CA TYR A 94 -3.09 2.34 3.36
C TYR A 94 -1.58 2.44 3.24
N VAL A 95 -0.87 1.86 4.19
CA VAL A 95 0.58 1.75 4.22
C VAL A 95 0.94 0.27 4.28
N PHE A 96 1.77 -0.17 3.34
CA PHE A 96 2.27 -1.53 3.29
C PHE A 96 3.79 -1.51 3.24
N LYS A 97 4.45 -2.36 4.02
CA LYS A 97 5.90 -2.53 3.96
C LYS A 97 6.24 -3.71 3.05
N ILE A 98 6.97 -3.44 1.97
CA ILE A 98 7.51 -4.47 1.07
C ILE A 98 9.03 -4.35 1.06
N GLY A 99 9.70 -5.29 1.70
CA GLY A 99 11.15 -5.24 1.91
C GLY A 99 11.58 -3.96 2.64
N ALA A 100 12.47 -3.19 2.02
CA ALA A 100 12.99 -1.93 2.56
C ALA A 100 12.15 -0.69 2.16
N THR A 101 10.94 -0.86 1.61
CA THR A 101 10.12 0.25 1.11
C THR A 101 8.72 0.23 1.72
N PHE A 102 8.23 1.40 2.11
CA PHE A 102 6.81 1.63 2.36
C PHE A 102 6.12 2.05 1.06
N ILE A 103 5.01 1.38 0.74
CA ILE A 103 4.04 1.81 -0.27
C ILE A 103 2.89 2.47 0.47
N VAL A 104 2.68 3.75 0.19
CA VAL A 104 1.58 4.54 0.78
C VAL A 104 0.57 4.86 -0.30
N THR A 105 -0.70 4.61 -0.01
CA THR A 105 -1.81 4.93 -0.91
C THR A 105 -2.91 5.68 -0.18
N ILE A 106 -3.56 6.58 -0.90
CA ILE A 106 -4.65 7.42 -0.40
C ILE A 106 -5.82 7.28 -1.36
N VAL A 107 -6.88 6.64 -0.90
CA VAL A 107 -8.10 6.39 -1.66
C VAL A 107 -9.02 7.61 -1.57
N ARG A 108 -9.43 8.14 -2.72
CA ARG A 108 -10.43 9.20 -2.83
C ARG A 108 -11.44 8.83 -3.90
N LYS A 109 -12.64 9.40 -3.83
CA LYS A 109 -13.76 9.09 -4.74
C LYS A 109 -13.37 9.02 -6.22
N ALA A 110 -12.60 10.00 -6.71
CA ALA A 110 -12.20 10.08 -8.12
C ALA A 110 -10.77 9.60 -8.43
N ARG A 111 -9.93 9.34 -7.42
CA ARG A 111 -8.51 9.01 -7.62
C ARG A 111 -7.94 8.19 -6.47
N ILE A 112 -7.03 7.28 -6.76
CA ILE A 112 -6.14 6.67 -5.77
C ILE A 112 -4.75 7.22 -6.01
N SER A 113 -4.23 7.98 -5.05
CA SER A 113 -2.86 8.50 -5.09
C SER A 113 -1.94 7.50 -4.42
N ALA A 114 -0.70 7.39 -4.91
CA ALA A 114 0.29 6.51 -4.32
C ALA A 114 1.68 7.15 -4.36
N TYR A 115 2.50 6.80 -3.38
CA TYR A 115 3.93 7.10 -3.36
C TYR A 115 4.68 6.04 -2.55
N THR A 116 5.99 5.98 -2.75
CA THR A 116 6.90 5.08 -2.04
C THR A 116 7.91 5.86 -1.22
N ILE A 117 8.37 5.27 -0.13
CA ILE A 117 9.43 5.81 0.72
C ILE A 117 10.34 4.68 1.22
N PRO A 118 11.67 4.86 1.22
CA PRO A 118 12.57 3.97 1.96
C PRO A 118 12.20 3.87 3.44
N ALA A 119 12.08 2.65 3.96
CA ALA A 119 11.75 2.40 5.36
C ALA A 119 12.82 2.95 6.32
N GLN A 120 14.08 3.03 5.86
CA GLN A 120 15.18 3.61 6.60
C GLN A 120 14.90 5.07 7.00
N LEU A 121 14.37 5.90 6.11
CA LEU A 121 14.10 7.32 6.41
C LEU A 121 13.03 7.50 7.50
N VAL A 122 12.03 6.62 7.53
CA VAL A 122 11.02 6.61 8.58
C VAL A 122 11.63 6.18 9.92
N LYS A 123 12.52 5.18 9.90
CA LYS A 123 13.26 4.73 11.09
C LYS A 123 14.17 5.83 11.63
N GLU A 124 14.92 6.50 10.76
CA GLU A 124 15.78 7.63 11.13
C GLU A 124 14.98 8.77 11.76
N LEU A 125 13.86 9.16 11.15
CA LEU A 125 12.93 10.13 11.74
C LEU A 125 12.45 9.69 13.13
N SER A 126 12.03 8.42 13.27
CA SER A 126 11.62 7.89 14.58
C SER A 126 12.72 7.99 15.63
N ASN A 127 13.97 7.68 15.26
CA ASN A 127 15.12 7.77 16.17
C ASN A 127 15.43 9.22 16.55
N LEU A 128 15.38 10.15 15.59
CA LEU A 128 15.58 11.58 15.83
C LEU A 128 14.54 12.13 16.83
N GLU A 129 13.28 11.79 16.66
CA GLU A 129 12.22 12.22 17.58
C GLU A 129 12.38 11.65 18.99
N VAL A 130 12.82 10.38 19.11
CA VAL A 130 13.09 9.77 20.42
C VAL A 130 14.27 10.45 21.11
N ASN A 131 15.36 10.72 20.37
CA ASN A 131 16.56 11.34 20.94
C ASN A 131 16.33 12.79 21.39
N VAL A 132 15.51 13.54 20.65
CA VAL A 132 15.23 14.96 20.96
C VAL A 132 14.01 15.12 21.88
N GLY A 133 13.15 14.10 21.97
CA GLY A 133 11.91 14.16 22.73
C GLY A 133 10.84 15.06 22.11
N ALA A 134 10.94 15.35 20.80
CA ALA A 134 10.04 16.25 20.10
C ALA A 134 9.67 15.70 18.71
N SER A 135 8.48 16.06 18.21
CA SER A 135 8.06 15.69 16.86
C SER A 135 8.76 16.55 15.81
N PHE A 136 9.22 15.93 14.72
CA PHE A 136 9.94 16.62 13.66
C PHE A 136 8.99 17.05 12.54
N THR A 137 9.16 18.27 12.05
CA THR A 137 8.48 18.76 10.86
C THR A 137 9.25 18.37 9.59
N ALA A 138 8.59 18.55 8.44
CA ALA A 138 9.27 18.35 7.16
C ALA A 138 10.47 19.29 6.99
N LYS A 139 10.41 20.52 7.54
CA LYS A 139 11.50 21.49 7.47
C LYS A 139 12.71 21.02 8.28
N ASP A 140 12.49 20.49 9.47
CA ASP A 140 13.55 19.97 10.33
C ASP A 140 14.26 18.80 9.66
N LEU A 141 13.48 17.92 9.01
CA LEU A 141 14.03 16.76 8.30
C LEU A 141 14.84 17.15 7.06
N ILE A 142 14.44 18.19 6.33
CA ILE A 142 15.23 18.75 5.20
C ILE A 142 16.57 19.25 5.72
N ASN A 143 16.57 20.04 6.81
CA ASN A 143 17.78 20.63 7.37
C ASN A 143 18.71 19.57 7.97
N THR A 144 18.15 18.50 8.55
CA THR A 144 18.92 17.47 9.24
C THR A 144 19.50 16.43 8.28
N LEU A 145 18.70 15.95 7.32
CA LEU A 145 19.09 14.85 6.43
C LEU A 145 19.48 15.29 5.02
N GLY A 146 19.35 16.58 4.70
CA GLY A 146 19.66 17.10 3.36
C GLY A 146 18.78 16.53 2.24
N ILE A 147 17.60 16.01 2.57
CA ILE A 147 16.72 15.34 1.60
C ILE A 147 15.78 16.33 0.89
N PRO A 148 15.32 16.02 -0.34
CA PRO A 148 14.38 16.89 -1.06
C PRO A 148 13.07 17.13 -0.30
N SER A 149 12.55 18.35 -0.36
CA SER A 149 11.34 18.78 0.38
C SER A 149 10.13 17.84 0.19
N LYS A 150 9.88 17.40 -1.04
CA LYS A 150 8.79 16.46 -1.35
C LYS A 150 8.98 15.10 -0.66
N LEU A 151 10.22 14.63 -0.52
CA LEU A 151 10.53 13.38 0.17
C LEU A 151 10.35 13.56 1.67
N ALA A 152 10.87 14.65 2.25
CA ALA A 152 10.70 14.96 3.67
C ALA A 152 9.23 15.01 4.09
N TYR A 153 8.39 15.73 3.34
CA TYR A 153 6.94 15.79 3.61
C TYR A 153 6.30 14.39 3.60
N ARG A 154 6.66 13.57 2.62
CA ARG A 154 6.14 12.20 2.52
C ARG A 154 6.60 11.34 3.70
N VAL A 155 7.87 11.46 4.12
CA VAL A 155 8.44 10.70 5.26
C VAL A 155 7.67 11.04 6.53
N VAL A 156 7.53 12.34 6.85
CA VAL A 156 6.76 12.80 8.01
C VAL A 156 5.31 12.31 7.94
N LYS A 157 4.64 12.45 6.79
CA LYS A 157 3.25 11.94 6.65
C LYS A 157 3.12 10.44 6.80
N THR A 158 4.11 9.67 6.35
CA THR A 158 4.10 8.21 6.50
C THR A 158 4.30 7.83 7.96
N HIS A 159 5.22 8.50 8.64
CA HIS A 159 5.49 8.34 10.07
C HIS A 159 4.26 8.67 10.94
N GLU A 160 3.59 9.79 10.67
CA GLU A 160 2.33 10.16 11.33
C GLU A 160 1.23 9.10 11.18
N ILE A 161 1.13 8.47 10.00
CA ILE A 161 0.15 7.40 9.76
C ILE A 161 0.55 6.14 10.53
N LEU A 162 1.82 5.76 10.49
CA LEU A 162 2.31 4.57 11.18
C LEU A 162 2.16 4.68 12.70
N LYS A 163 2.40 5.85 13.29
CA LYS A 163 2.16 6.11 14.72
C LYS A 163 0.71 5.81 15.14
N GLN A 164 -0.28 6.07 14.27
CA GLN A 164 -1.69 5.80 14.56
C GLN A 164 -2.05 4.31 14.53
N CYS A 165 -1.20 3.46 13.97
CA CYS A 165 -1.41 2.01 13.93
C CYS A 165 -0.64 1.26 15.03
N SER A 166 0.26 1.95 15.74
CA SER A 166 0.99 1.40 16.88
C SER A 166 0.27 1.64 18.21
N THR A 167 -0.90 2.29 18.18
CA THR A 167 -1.80 2.53 19.32
C THR A 167 -2.87 1.44 19.37
#